data_AF-A0A8B3LF82-F1
#
_entry.id   AF-A0A8B3LF82-F1
#
_cell.length_a   1.000
_cell.length_b   1.000
_cell.length_c   1.000
_cell.angle_alpha   90.00
_cell.angle_beta   90.00
_cell.angle_gamma   90.00
#
_symmetry.space_group_name_H-M   'P 1'
#
loop_
_entity.id
_entity.type
_entity.pdbx_description
1 polymer ?
#
loop_
_entity_poly.entity_id
_entity_poly.type
_entity_poly.pdbx_seq_one_letter_code
_entity_poly.pdbx_strand_id
1 'polypeptide(L)'
;SVLVGVLIGNTIEAAADLGAMSAAIVLFVPLPAPLVVIAVAVVIFALQVFGSYKLIRNVFRWLALALLAYVVSAVLAKPDAASVLRGTLLPKIEFSREYLSILVAIIGTTLSAYLYTWQSNQEVEEEIAKGRTSLEERKGATESELRRSRRDILIGMTFSNLIMYFIILSTGSTLYKAGQTQIETAAQAAEALRPLAGDAASILFAVGVIGVGFLAVPIMTAGAAFDFAQAMGWKNSLHAKPRQAPKFYIVIGIITLVAVGLNFFGFNPMKALVWSGVVQGFSTPPLLLLILIMTNNRKIMGDKVNSISTNILGGVTTLAIFAASAGLVASWFL
;
A
#
# COMPACT_ATOMS: atom_id res chain seq x y z
N SER A 1 -8.16 15.78 -12.70
CA SER A 1 -6.70 16.05 -12.71
C SER A 1 -5.96 15.22 -11.67
N VAL A 2 -6.33 15.28 -10.38
CA VAL A 2 -5.67 14.50 -9.31
C VAL A 2 -6.21 13.06 -9.18
N LEU A 3 -7.53 12.87 -9.23
CA LEU A 3 -8.17 11.54 -9.19
C LEU A 3 -7.70 10.60 -10.30
N VAL A 4 -7.35 11.14 -11.47
CA VAL A 4 -6.79 10.35 -12.59
C VAL A 4 -5.41 9.82 -12.23
N GLY A 5 -4.58 10.62 -11.54
CA GLY A 5 -3.27 10.18 -11.05
C GLY A 5 -3.39 9.07 -10.01
N VAL A 6 -4.36 9.19 -9.08
CA VAL A 6 -4.67 8.14 -8.09
C VAL A 6 -5.13 6.85 -8.78
N LEU A 7 -6.03 6.95 -9.76
CA LEU A 7 -6.52 5.80 -10.53
C LEU A 7 -5.38 5.08 -11.25
N ILE A 8 -4.49 5.83 -11.92
CA ILE A 8 -3.32 5.26 -12.60
C ILE A 8 -2.37 4.62 -11.59
N GLY A 9 -2.05 5.31 -10.50
CA GLY A 9 -1.18 4.81 -9.43
C GLY A 9 -1.67 3.48 -8.85
N ASN A 10 -2.94 3.41 -8.47
CA ASN A 10 -3.56 2.20 -7.93
C ASN A 10 -3.57 1.05 -8.94
N THR A 11 -3.75 1.36 -10.23
CA THR A 11 -3.75 0.34 -11.28
C THR A 11 -2.34 -0.24 -11.49
N ILE A 12 -1.31 0.62 -11.49
CA ILE A 12 0.09 0.21 -11.59
C ILE A 12 0.49 -0.62 -10.37
N GLU A 13 0.07 -0.21 -9.18
CA GLU A 13 0.35 -0.92 -7.94
C GLU A 13 -0.33 -2.29 -7.90
N ALA A 14 -1.60 -2.37 -8.29
CA ALA A 14 -2.30 -3.65 -8.45
C ALA A 14 -1.60 -4.57 -9.46
N ALA A 15 -1.06 -4.01 -10.55
CA ALA A 15 -0.27 -4.78 -11.52
C ALA A 15 1.03 -5.32 -10.92
N ALA A 16 1.75 -4.48 -10.15
CA ALA A 16 2.98 -4.87 -9.48
C ALA A 16 2.74 -5.97 -8.44
N ASP A 17 1.67 -5.87 -7.65
CA ASP A 17 1.28 -6.88 -6.66
C ASP A 17 0.90 -8.21 -7.33
N LEU A 18 0.09 -8.19 -8.39
CA LEU A 18 -0.23 -9.39 -9.18
C LEU A 18 1.03 -10.06 -9.74
N GLY A 19 1.97 -9.26 -10.24
CA GLY A 19 3.25 -9.74 -10.74
C GLY A 19 4.12 -10.36 -9.64
N ALA A 20 4.17 -9.73 -8.46
CA ALA A 20 4.94 -10.21 -7.32
C ALA A 20 4.37 -11.53 -6.76
N MET A 21 3.03 -11.63 -6.66
CA MET A 21 2.35 -12.87 -6.29
C MET A 21 2.65 -13.99 -7.27
N SER A 22 2.56 -13.70 -8.58
CA SER A 22 2.89 -14.68 -9.61
C SER A 22 4.35 -15.12 -9.52
N ALA A 23 5.29 -14.17 -9.38
CA ALA A 23 6.70 -14.47 -9.21
C ALA A 23 6.98 -15.36 -7.99
N ALA A 24 6.24 -15.16 -6.89
CA ALA A 24 6.34 -15.99 -5.70
C ALA A 24 5.76 -17.41 -5.90
N ILE A 25 4.65 -17.55 -6.63
CA ILE A 25 4.03 -18.86 -6.92
C ILE A 25 4.89 -19.68 -7.88
N VAL A 26 5.49 -19.04 -8.89
CA VAL A 26 6.35 -19.69 -9.89
C VAL A 26 7.61 -20.31 -9.27
N LEU A 27 8.02 -19.89 -8.06
CA LEU A 27 9.08 -20.54 -7.29
C LEU A 27 8.75 -22.02 -6.95
N PHE A 28 7.47 -22.36 -6.85
CA PHE A 28 7.01 -23.70 -6.45
C PHE A 28 6.29 -24.45 -7.55
N VAL A 29 5.69 -23.73 -8.50
CA VAL A 29 4.92 -24.30 -9.58
C VAL A 29 5.58 -23.88 -10.90
N PRO A 30 6.13 -24.83 -11.70
CA PRO A 30 6.82 -24.51 -12.95
C PRO A 30 5.80 -24.18 -14.06
N LEU A 31 5.08 -23.07 -13.89
CA LEU A 31 4.12 -22.54 -14.86
C LEU A 31 4.63 -21.20 -15.41
N PRO A 32 4.24 -20.83 -16.63
CA PRO A 32 4.54 -19.50 -17.16
C PRO A 32 3.94 -18.40 -16.28
N ALA A 33 4.75 -17.42 -15.88
CA ALA A 33 4.31 -16.32 -15.02
C ALA A 33 3.03 -15.60 -15.51
N PRO A 34 2.82 -15.35 -16.83
CA PRO A 34 1.59 -14.72 -17.29
C PRO A 34 0.33 -15.55 -17.03
N LEU A 35 0.43 -16.88 -17.10
CA LEU A 35 -0.71 -17.78 -16.82
C LEU A 35 -1.06 -17.76 -15.34
N VAL A 36 -0.04 -17.74 -14.48
CA VAL A 36 -0.22 -17.61 -13.02
C VAL A 36 -0.81 -16.25 -12.65
N VAL A 37 -0.39 -15.15 -13.29
CA VAL A 37 -0.99 -13.82 -13.11
C VAL A 37 -2.49 -13.84 -13.43
N ILE A 38 -2.88 -14.43 -14.57
CA ILE A 38 -4.30 -14.55 -14.94
C ILE A 38 -5.06 -15.35 -13.87
N ALA A 39 -4.53 -16.51 -13.48
CA ALA A 39 -5.18 -17.38 -12.49
C ALA A 39 -5.38 -16.66 -11.16
N VAL A 40 -4.35 -15.98 -10.65
CA VAL A 40 -4.41 -15.17 -9.44
C VAL A 40 -5.45 -14.06 -9.56
N ALA A 41 -5.44 -13.30 -10.66
CA ALA A 41 -6.38 -12.22 -10.88
C ALA A 41 -7.84 -12.71 -10.94
N VAL A 42 -8.09 -13.86 -11.58
CA VAL A 42 -9.43 -14.49 -11.63
C VAL A 42 -9.89 -14.89 -10.23
N VAL A 43 -9.02 -15.51 -9.42
CA VAL A 43 -9.36 -15.89 -8.04
C VAL A 43 -9.64 -14.64 -7.20
N ILE A 44 -8.80 -13.61 -7.29
CA ILE A 44 -8.98 -12.34 -6.57
C ILE A 44 -10.29 -11.67 -6.97
N PHE A 45 -10.57 -11.57 -8.27
CA PHE A 45 -11.80 -10.97 -8.78
C PHE A 45 -13.04 -11.77 -8.33
N ALA A 46 -12.98 -13.09 -8.38
CA ALA A 46 -14.06 -13.94 -7.87
C ALA A 46 -14.27 -13.74 -6.36
N LEU A 47 -13.19 -13.65 -5.57
CA LEU A 47 -13.27 -13.33 -4.15
C LEU A 47 -13.83 -11.93 -3.89
N GLN A 48 -13.57 -10.96 -4.75
CA GLN A 48 -14.12 -9.61 -4.63
C GLN A 48 -15.63 -9.56 -4.93
N VAL A 49 -16.10 -10.40 -5.86
CA VAL A 49 -17.52 -10.48 -6.25
C VAL A 49 -18.34 -11.34 -5.30
N PHE A 50 -17.78 -12.47 -4.85
CA PHE A 50 -18.51 -13.50 -4.10
C PHE A 50 -18.04 -13.69 -2.66
N GLY A 51 -16.87 -13.15 -2.30
CA GLY A 51 -16.26 -13.34 -0.99
C GLY A 51 -16.97 -12.55 0.11
N SER A 52 -16.87 -13.07 1.33
CA SER A 52 -17.34 -12.38 2.54
C SER A 52 -16.22 -11.54 3.14
N TYR A 53 -16.54 -10.32 3.60
CA TYR A 53 -15.64 -9.48 4.41
C TYR A 53 -15.01 -10.23 5.61
N LYS A 54 -15.71 -11.24 6.16
CA LYS A 54 -15.20 -12.08 7.25
C LYS A 54 -14.02 -12.97 6.82
N LEU A 55 -13.97 -13.41 5.56
CA LEU A 55 -12.86 -14.19 4.99
C LEU A 55 -11.60 -13.31 4.88
N ILE A 56 -11.75 -12.12 4.31
CA ILE A 56 -10.69 -11.11 4.12
C ILE A 56 -10.02 -10.79 5.46
N ARG A 57 -10.82 -10.48 6.49
CA ARG A 57 -10.32 -10.18 7.85
C ARG A 57 -9.58 -11.35 8.49
N ASN A 58 -10.05 -12.58 8.30
CA ASN A 58 -9.39 -13.76 8.86
C ASN A 58 -8.03 -14.03 8.20
N VAL A 59 -7.92 -13.82 6.90
CA VAL A 59 -6.65 -13.92 6.15
C VAL A 59 -5.64 -12.89 6.69
N PHE A 60 -6.07 -11.65 6.95
CA PHE A 60 -5.20 -10.60 7.49
C PHE A 60 -4.53 -10.97 8.83
N ARG A 61 -5.26 -11.67 9.72
CA ARG A 61 -4.70 -12.11 11.01
C ARG A 61 -3.53 -13.09 10.83
N TRP A 62 -3.66 -14.03 9.91
CA TRP A 62 -2.59 -14.99 9.60
C TRP A 62 -1.44 -14.33 8.85
N LEU A 63 -1.74 -13.36 7.99
CA LEU A 63 -0.75 -12.59 7.27
C LEU A 63 0.13 -11.72 8.19
N ALA A 64 -0.47 -11.08 9.19
CA ALA A 64 0.29 -10.32 10.19
C ALA A 64 1.33 -11.20 10.90
N LEU A 65 1.06 -12.49 11.09
CA LEU A 65 2.03 -13.45 11.64
C LEU A 65 3.18 -13.72 10.66
N ALA A 66 2.91 -13.78 9.35
CA ALA A 66 3.97 -13.94 8.34
C ALA A 66 4.90 -12.73 8.32
N LEU A 67 4.39 -11.51 8.53
CA LEU A 67 5.22 -10.30 8.59
C LEU A 67 6.11 -10.26 9.85
N LEU A 68 5.67 -10.85 10.96
CA LEU A 68 6.50 -11.01 12.16
C LEU A 68 7.72 -11.90 11.93
N ALA A 69 7.73 -12.72 10.87
CA ALA A 69 8.92 -13.47 10.47
C ALA A 69 10.14 -12.57 10.24
N TYR A 70 9.95 -11.38 9.66
CA TYR A 70 11.05 -10.44 9.45
C TYR A 70 11.64 -9.93 10.75
N VAL A 71 10.83 -9.77 11.80
CA VAL A 71 11.31 -9.39 13.14
C VAL A 71 12.23 -10.46 13.69
N VAL A 72 11.80 -11.73 13.63
CA VAL A 72 12.60 -12.84 14.14
C VAL A 72 13.84 -13.04 13.28
N SER A 73 13.73 -12.95 11.96
CA SER A 73 14.87 -13.05 11.03
C SER A 73 15.92 -11.97 11.28
N ALA A 74 15.50 -10.72 11.47
CA ALA A 74 16.40 -9.60 11.78
C ALA A 74 17.16 -9.82 13.10
N VAL A 75 16.50 -10.37 14.13
CA VAL A 75 17.16 -10.69 15.41
C VAL A 75 18.12 -11.87 15.25
N LEU A 76 17.73 -12.92 14.53
CA LEU A 76 18.54 -14.12 14.28
C LEU A 76 19.75 -13.84 13.37
N ALA A 77 19.67 -12.82 12.51
CA ALA A 77 20.79 -12.33 11.72
C ALA A 77 21.92 -11.75 12.57
N LYS A 78 21.71 -11.55 13.89
CA LYS A 78 22.68 -11.02 14.86
C LYS A 78 23.38 -9.76 14.34
N PRO A 79 22.63 -8.71 13.99
CA PRO A 79 23.24 -7.45 13.54
C PRO A 79 24.05 -6.82 14.67
N ASP A 80 25.05 -6.02 14.30
CA ASP A 80 25.83 -5.26 15.27
C ASP A 80 24.94 -4.19 15.92
N ALA A 81 24.66 -4.32 17.22
CA ALA A 81 23.70 -3.47 17.92
C ALA A 81 24.11 -1.99 17.89
N ALA A 82 25.41 -1.69 17.95
CA ALA A 82 25.91 -0.32 17.90
C ALA A 82 25.62 0.33 16.53
N SER A 83 25.87 -0.40 15.44
CA SER A 83 25.57 0.07 14.08
C SER A 83 24.08 0.25 13.84
N VAL A 84 23.24 -0.67 14.35
CA VAL A 84 21.77 -0.56 14.26
C VAL A 84 21.27 0.69 15.00
N LEU A 85 21.71 0.90 16.25
CA LEU A 85 21.33 2.08 17.03
C LEU A 85 21.79 3.38 16.37
N ARG A 86 23.04 3.42 15.88
CA ARG A 86 23.55 4.58 15.13
C ARG A 86 22.74 4.85 13.87
N GLY A 87 22.46 3.83 13.06
CA GLY A 87 21.67 3.99 11.83
C GLY A 87 20.20 4.34 12.07
N THR A 88 19.65 3.98 13.23
CA THR A 88 18.26 4.29 13.60
C THR A 88 18.11 5.71 14.14
N LEU A 89 19.09 6.19 14.91
CA LEU A 89 19.00 7.48 15.60
C LEU A 89 19.70 8.64 14.87
N LEU A 90 20.71 8.35 14.05
CA LEU A 90 21.48 9.35 13.32
C LEU A 90 21.13 9.28 11.82
N PRO A 91 20.28 10.20 11.31
CA PRO A 91 19.93 10.21 9.90
C PRO A 91 21.15 10.56 9.06
N LYS A 92 21.45 9.72 8.07
CA LYS A 92 22.41 10.03 7.01
C LYS A 92 21.63 10.39 5.77
N ILE A 93 21.76 11.64 5.33
CA ILE A 93 21.10 12.12 4.13
C ILE A 93 22.11 12.05 2.99
N GLU A 94 21.81 11.27 1.97
CA GLU A 94 22.57 11.22 0.73
C GLU A 94 21.72 11.80 -0.40
N PHE A 95 22.30 12.67 -1.22
CA PHE A 95 21.60 13.27 -2.36
C PHE A 95 21.85 12.47 -3.65
N SER A 96 21.82 11.14 -3.55
CA SER A 96 21.91 10.25 -4.72
C SER A 96 20.52 9.95 -5.27
N ARG A 97 20.46 9.63 -6.57
CA ARG A 97 19.21 9.26 -7.25
C ARG A 97 18.59 8.02 -6.60
N GLU A 98 19.41 7.05 -6.23
CA GLU A 98 19.00 5.80 -5.59
C GLU A 98 18.40 6.06 -4.20
N TYR A 99 19.07 6.87 -3.37
CA TYR A 99 18.59 7.23 -2.03
C TYR A 99 17.26 7.98 -2.11
N LEU A 100 17.17 9.01 -2.95
CA LEU A 100 15.95 9.81 -3.10
C LEU A 100 14.81 8.98 -3.69
N SER A 101 15.09 8.08 -4.64
CA SER A 101 14.11 7.16 -5.22
C SER A 101 13.51 6.24 -4.15
N ILE A 102 14.33 5.59 -3.34
CA ILE A 102 13.86 4.71 -2.26
C ILE A 102 13.14 5.51 -1.17
N LEU A 103 13.62 6.71 -0.82
CA LEU A 103 12.94 7.58 0.14
C LEU A 103 11.52 7.95 -0.34
N VAL A 104 11.39 8.40 -1.59
CA VAL A 104 10.09 8.72 -2.21
C VAL A 104 9.22 7.47 -2.32
N ALA A 105 9.78 6.31 -2.63
CA ALA A 105 9.03 5.05 -2.69
C ALA A 105 8.49 4.61 -1.32
N ILE A 106 9.29 4.70 -0.26
CA ILE A 106 8.86 4.41 1.12
C ILE A 106 7.74 5.36 1.53
N ILE A 107 7.87 6.65 1.22
CA ILE A 107 6.81 7.62 1.51
C ILE A 107 5.55 7.29 0.70
N GLY A 108 5.70 6.97 -0.59
CA GLY A 108 4.58 6.66 -1.47
C GLY A 108 3.80 5.41 -1.07
N THR A 109 4.48 4.39 -0.55
CA THR A 109 3.85 3.14 -0.07
C THR A 109 3.25 3.26 1.34
N THR A 110 3.69 4.23 2.14
CA THR A 110 3.16 4.46 3.50
C THR A 110 2.03 5.48 3.53
N LEU A 111 2.06 6.47 2.65
CA LEU A 111 1.07 7.53 2.50
C LEU A 111 0.36 7.44 1.13
N SER A 112 0.13 6.21 0.68
CA SER A 112 -0.49 5.89 -0.60
C SER A 112 -1.75 6.71 -0.86
N ALA A 113 -1.84 7.22 -2.08
CA ALA A 113 -2.93 8.09 -2.52
C ALA A 113 -4.32 7.46 -2.30
N TYR A 114 -4.44 6.14 -2.44
CA TYR A 114 -5.69 5.43 -2.22
C TYR A 114 -6.16 5.50 -0.77
N LEU A 115 -5.28 5.60 0.23
CA LEU A 115 -5.69 5.60 1.64
C LEU A 115 -6.67 6.73 1.93
N TYR A 116 -6.52 7.86 1.25
CA TYR A 116 -7.39 9.01 1.45
C TYR A 116 -8.81 8.81 0.91
N THR A 117 -8.95 8.21 -0.28
CA THR A 117 -10.25 7.94 -0.89
C THR A 117 -10.85 6.65 -0.34
N TRP A 118 -10.04 5.60 -0.16
CA TRP A 118 -10.46 4.33 0.39
C TRP A 118 -10.87 4.44 1.85
N GLN A 119 -10.08 5.02 2.75
CA GLN A 119 -10.45 5.09 4.17
C GLN A 119 -11.75 5.88 4.37
N SER A 120 -11.92 7.00 3.65
CA SER A 120 -13.16 7.78 3.72
C SER A 120 -14.36 7.02 3.14
N ASN A 121 -14.19 6.31 2.02
CA ASN A 121 -15.24 5.45 1.45
C ASN A 121 -15.54 4.23 2.34
N GLN A 122 -14.54 3.64 2.99
CA GLN A 122 -14.73 2.52 3.93
C GLN A 122 -15.50 2.96 5.16
N GLU A 123 -15.19 4.13 5.73
CA GLU A 123 -15.98 4.68 6.84
C GLU A 123 -17.45 4.84 6.42
N VAL A 124 -17.70 5.33 5.20
CA VAL A 124 -19.05 5.42 4.64
C VAL A 124 -19.73 4.04 4.54
N GLU A 125 -19.02 3.02 4.05
CA GLU A 125 -19.56 1.65 3.94
C GLU A 125 -19.82 1.04 5.34
N GLU A 126 -18.96 1.29 6.33
CA GLU A 126 -19.19 0.86 7.71
C GLU A 126 -20.43 1.52 8.33
N GLU A 127 -20.65 2.80 8.08
CA GLU A 127 -21.83 3.52 8.55
C GLU A 127 -23.11 3.02 7.88
N ILE A 128 -23.07 2.71 6.58
CA ILE A 128 -24.17 2.04 5.88
C ILE A 128 -24.46 0.68 6.50
N ALA A 129 -23.43 -0.10 6.83
CA ALA A 129 -23.57 -1.40 7.49
C ALA A 129 -24.16 -1.30 8.92
N LYS A 130 -23.93 -0.17 9.62
CA LYS A 130 -24.56 0.16 10.91
C LYS A 130 -26.01 0.68 10.76
N GLY A 131 -26.50 0.83 9.53
CA GLY A 131 -27.87 1.27 9.23
C GLY A 131 -28.01 2.75 8.88
N ARG A 132 -26.93 3.53 8.87
CA ARG A 132 -26.93 4.95 8.50
C ARG A 132 -26.89 5.10 6.97
N THR A 133 -28.04 5.03 6.33
CA THR A 133 -28.15 4.95 4.85
C THR A 133 -28.30 6.32 4.18
N SER A 134 -28.80 7.33 4.90
CA SER A 134 -28.94 8.69 4.35
C SER A 134 -27.65 9.51 4.51
N LEU A 135 -27.51 10.58 3.74
CA LEU A 135 -26.37 11.51 3.87
C LEU A 135 -26.44 12.27 5.21
N GLU A 136 -27.64 12.61 5.67
CA GLU A 136 -27.85 13.39 6.90
C GLU A 136 -27.48 12.59 8.14
N GLU A 137 -27.79 11.30 8.17
CA GLU A 137 -27.40 10.39 9.26
C GLU A 137 -25.87 10.22 9.37
N ARG A 138 -25.14 10.44 8.27
CA ARG A 138 -23.67 10.33 8.19
C ARG A 138 -22.96 11.66 8.37
N LYS A 139 -23.69 12.77 8.52
CA LYS A 139 -23.08 14.10 8.67
C LYS A 139 -22.59 14.30 10.10
N GLY A 140 -21.31 14.58 10.23
CA GLY A 140 -20.64 14.85 11.50
C GLY A 140 -20.07 13.58 12.13
N ALA A 141 -19.08 13.77 13.01
CA ALA A 141 -18.47 12.71 13.79
C ALA A 141 -18.39 13.14 15.26
N THR A 142 -18.77 12.24 16.15
CA THR A 142 -18.62 12.45 17.59
C THR A 142 -17.15 12.42 18.00
N GLU A 143 -16.82 13.04 19.13
CA GLU A 143 -15.44 12.99 19.65
C GLU A 143 -14.96 11.57 19.94
N SER A 144 -15.86 10.68 20.36
CA SER A 144 -15.56 9.27 20.61
C SER A 144 -15.24 8.52 19.32
N GLU A 145 -16.00 8.74 18.24
CA GLU A 145 -15.72 8.19 16.91
C GLU A 145 -14.35 8.66 16.41
N LEU A 146 -14.05 9.97 16.50
CA LEU A 146 -12.74 10.52 16.12
C LEU A 146 -11.59 9.98 16.97
N ARG A 147 -11.75 9.86 18.29
CA ARG A 147 -10.70 9.30 19.17
C ARG A 147 -10.46 7.82 18.89
N ARG A 148 -11.53 7.06 18.62
CA ARG A 148 -11.43 5.64 18.26
C ARG A 148 -10.69 5.49 16.93
N SER A 149 -11.12 6.21 15.90
CA SER A 149 -10.46 6.21 14.59
C SER A 149 -8.99 6.61 14.71
N ARG A 150 -8.67 7.68 15.44
CA ARG A 150 -7.28 8.08 15.70
C ARG A 150 -6.45 6.97 16.35
N ARG A 151 -6.99 6.30 17.37
CA ARG A 151 -6.27 5.21 18.07
C ARG A 151 -6.05 4.03 17.13
N ASP A 152 -7.06 3.65 16.37
CA ASP A 152 -7.00 2.51 15.46
C ASP A 152 -5.98 2.79 14.34
N ILE A 153 -5.96 4.01 13.77
CA ILE A 153 -4.94 4.46 12.82
C ILE A 153 -3.54 4.48 13.47
N LEU A 154 -3.39 5.01 14.69
CA LEU A 154 -2.08 5.11 15.35
C LEU A 154 -1.48 3.73 15.64
N ILE A 155 -2.29 2.78 16.09
CA ILE A 155 -1.86 1.40 16.35
C ILE A 155 -1.47 0.72 15.03
N GLY A 156 -2.34 0.82 14.00
CA GLY A 156 -2.08 0.23 12.69
C GLY A 156 -0.83 0.78 12.02
N MET A 157 -0.67 2.11 11.99
CA MET A 157 0.49 2.78 11.41
C MET A 157 1.77 2.49 12.18
N THR A 158 1.73 2.49 13.51
CA THR A 158 2.90 2.11 14.33
C THR A 158 3.34 0.68 14.04
N PHE A 159 2.39 -0.26 14.00
CA PHE A 159 2.68 -1.65 13.68
C PHE A 159 3.28 -1.80 12.27
N SER A 160 2.68 -1.14 11.27
CA SER A 160 3.18 -1.14 9.89
C SER A 160 4.62 -0.62 9.79
N ASN A 161 4.89 0.54 10.41
CA ASN A 161 6.24 1.14 10.40
C ASN A 161 7.26 0.27 11.16
N LEU A 162 6.86 -0.38 12.26
CA LEU A 162 7.72 -1.30 12.99
C LEU A 162 8.10 -2.50 12.13
N ILE A 163 7.15 -3.12 11.44
CA ILE A 163 7.41 -4.22 10.51
C ILE A 163 8.31 -3.75 9.37
N MET A 164 8.03 -2.59 8.76
CA MET A 164 8.88 -2.02 7.70
C MET A 164 10.32 -1.81 8.17
N TYR A 165 10.52 -1.28 9.38
CA TYR A 165 11.84 -1.15 9.99
C TYR A 165 12.56 -2.50 10.09
N PHE A 166 11.87 -3.55 10.56
CA PHE A 166 12.46 -4.88 10.64
C PHE A 166 12.70 -5.54 9.29
N ILE A 167 11.90 -5.24 8.26
CA ILE A 167 12.19 -5.68 6.89
C ILE A 167 13.51 -5.03 6.42
N ILE A 168 13.68 -3.72 6.59
CA ILE A 168 14.91 -2.99 6.23
C ILE A 168 16.11 -3.52 7.02
N LEU A 169 15.93 -3.77 8.33
CA LEU A 169 16.99 -4.32 9.17
C LEU A 169 17.35 -5.75 8.77
N SER A 170 16.36 -6.59 8.47
CA SER A 170 16.57 -7.97 8.03
C SER A 170 17.33 -7.99 6.71
N THR A 171 16.90 -7.24 5.69
CA THR A 171 17.57 -7.18 4.39
C THR A 171 18.96 -6.55 4.48
N GLY A 172 19.12 -5.50 5.31
CA GLY A 172 20.42 -4.86 5.56
C GLY A 172 21.41 -5.76 6.31
N SER A 173 20.92 -6.63 7.20
CA SER A 173 21.77 -7.55 7.97
C SER A 173 22.05 -8.88 7.26
N THR A 174 21.30 -9.21 6.21
CA THR A 174 21.43 -10.46 5.44
C THR A 174 21.94 -10.19 4.04
N LEU A 175 21.08 -9.68 3.15
CA LEU A 175 21.35 -9.46 1.73
C LEU A 175 22.49 -8.46 1.52
N TYR A 176 22.41 -7.28 2.15
CA TYR A 176 23.41 -6.24 1.97
C TYR A 176 24.79 -6.68 2.47
N LYS A 177 24.86 -7.34 3.63
CA LYS A 177 26.12 -7.92 4.15
C LYS A 177 26.70 -9.01 3.24
N ALA A 178 25.84 -9.76 2.54
CA ALA A 178 26.26 -10.76 1.55
C ALA A 178 26.64 -10.16 0.19
N GLY A 179 26.64 -8.82 0.05
CA GLY A 179 26.93 -8.13 -1.21
C GLY A 179 25.78 -8.12 -2.22
N GLN A 180 24.61 -8.62 -1.84
CA GLN A 180 23.41 -8.64 -2.68
C GLN A 180 22.69 -7.29 -2.58
N THR A 181 23.02 -6.36 -3.47
CA THR A 181 22.45 -5.00 -3.51
C THR A 181 21.40 -4.81 -4.60
N GLN A 182 21.28 -5.77 -5.54
CA GLN A 182 20.34 -5.73 -6.65
C GLN A 182 19.37 -6.90 -6.56
N ILE A 183 18.11 -6.61 -6.24
CA ILE A 183 17.06 -7.62 -6.09
C ILE A 183 16.18 -7.61 -7.33
N GLU A 184 16.31 -8.67 -8.13
CA GLU A 184 15.57 -8.84 -9.38
C GLU A 184 14.51 -9.95 -9.30
N THR A 185 14.58 -10.82 -8.29
CA THR A 185 13.68 -11.97 -8.20
C THR A 185 13.05 -12.11 -6.82
N ALA A 186 11.87 -12.73 -6.77
CA ALA A 186 11.21 -13.12 -5.52
C ALA A 186 12.09 -14.03 -4.65
N ALA A 187 12.85 -14.93 -5.28
CA ALA A 187 13.80 -15.80 -4.58
C ALA A 187 14.89 -15.00 -3.85
N GLN A 188 15.48 -14.00 -4.49
CA GLN A 188 16.48 -13.14 -3.85
C GLN A 188 15.90 -12.34 -2.68
N ALA A 189 14.66 -11.86 -2.78
CA ALA A 189 14.02 -11.19 -1.66
C ALA A 189 13.72 -12.15 -0.50
N ALA A 190 13.38 -13.40 -0.79
CA ALA A 190 13.13 -14.42 0.22
C ALA A 190 14.37 -14.75 1.06
N GLU A 191 15.58 -14.65 0.51
CA GLU A 191 16.84 -14.90 1.23
C GLU A 191 17.00 -14.01 2.47
N ALA A 192 16.31 -12.87 2.55
CA ALA A 192 16.28 -12.04 3.76
C ALA A 192 15.66 -12.75 4.99
N LEU A 193 14.85 -13.78 4.77
CA LEU A 193 14.21 -14.60 5.80
C LEU A 193 15.00 -15.88 6.14
N ARG A 194 16.13 -16.12 5.45
CA ARG A 194 16.94 -17.33 5.64
C ARG A 194 17.47 -17.53 7.07
N PRO A 195 17.87 -16.49 7.85
CA PRO A 195 18.26 -16.68 9.24
C PRO A 195 17.18 -17.31 10.12
N LEU A 196 15.90 -17.06 9.81
CA LEU A 196 14.77 -17.65 10.51
C LEU A 196 14.38 -19.00 9.95
N ALA A 197 14.19 -19.06 8.63
CA ALA A 197 13.47 -20.16 8.00
C ALA A 197 14.39 -21.15 7.25
N GLY A 198 15.70 -20.86 7.16
CA GLY A 198 16.64 -21.66 6.39
C GLY A 198 16.13 -21.87 4.97
N ASP A 199 16.07 -23.12 4.54
CA ASP A 199 15.60 -23.50 3.20
C ASP A 199 14.10 -23.23 2.99
N ALA A 200 13.32 -23.05 4.06
CA ALA A 200 11.92 -22.68 4.00
C ALA A 200 11.69 -21.16 3.81
N ALA A 201 12.74 -20.35 3.68
CA ALA A 201 12.63 -18.89 3.50
C ALA A 201 11.79 -18.50 2.28
N SER A 202 11.96 -19.22 1.16
CA SER A 202 11.14 -19.01 -0.04
C SER A 202 9.66 -19.28 0.21
N ILE A 203 9.33 -20.29 1.01
CA ILE A 203 7.94 -20.64 1.34
C ILE A 203 7.34 -19.52 2.20
N LEU A 204 8.07 -19.10 3.23
CA LEU A 204 7.61 -18.05 4.15
C LEU A 204 7.42 -16.71 3.42
N PHE A 205 8.36 -16.35 2.54
CA PHE A 205 8.25 -15.19 1.67
C PHE A 205 7.02 -15.28 0.76
N ALA A 206 6.83 -16.42 0.08
CA ALA A 206 5.72 -16.58 -0.85
C ALA A 206 4.37 -16.53 -0.13
N VAL A 207 4.23 -17.18 1.03
CA VAL A 207 3.01 -17.07 1.85
C VAL A 207 2.75 -15.61 2.24
N GLY A 208 3.80 -14.86 2.60
CA GLY A 208 3.71 -13.43 2.90
C GLY A 208 3.23 -12.61 1.69
N VAL A 209 3.94 -12.67 0.56
CA VAL A 209 3.63 -11.88 -0.64
C VAL A 209 2.26 -12.24 -1.21
N ILE A 210 1.94 -13.53 -1.29
CA ILE A 210 0.64 -14.01 -1.77
C ILE A 210 -0.46 -13.50 -0.84
N GLY A 211 -0.29 -13.63 0.48
CA GLY A 211 -1.27 -13.17 1.44
C GLY A 211 -1.49 -11.66 1.42
N VAL A 212 -0.42 -10.85 1.30
CA VAL A 212 -0.53 -9.39 1.15
C VAL A 212 -1.24 -9.03 -0.14
N GLY A 213 -0.81 -9.59 -1.27
CA GLY A 213 -1.39 -9.27 -2.57
C GLY A 213 -2.87 -9.65 -2.70
N PHE A 214 -3.28 -10.78 -2.11
CA PHE A 214 -4.71 -11.18 -2.07
C PHE A 214 -5.61 -10.15 -1.37
N LEU A 215 -5.07 -9.32 -0.49
CA LEU A 215 -5.80 -8.27 0.21
C LEU A 215 -5.63 -6.90 -0.45
N ALA A 216 -4.41 -6.59 -0.88
CA ALA A 216 -4.06 -5.31 -1.48
C ALA A 216 -4.73 -5.11 -2.85
N VAL A 217 -4.71 -6.12 -3.72
CA VAL A 217 -5.25 -6.02 -5.09
C VAL A 217 -6.77 -5.70 -5.11
N PRO A 218 -7.64 -6.36 -4.31
CA PRO A 218 -9.05 -5.95 -4.20
C PRO A 218 -9.23 -4.50 -3.77
N ILE A 219 -8.44 -4.03 -2.81
CA ILE A 219 -8.52 -2.67 -2.28
C ILE A 219 -8.12 -1.66 -3.36
N MET A 220 -7.03 -1.91 -4.07
CA MET A 220 -6.53 -1.03 -5.12
C MET A 220 -7.49 -0.97 -6.32
N THR A 221 -7.98 -2.13 -6.77
CA THR A 221 -8.92 -2.22 -7.90
C THR A 221 -10.29 -1.61 -7.56
N ALA A 222 -10.81 -1.86 -6.35
CA ALA A 222 -12.05 -1.23 -5.90
C ALA A 222 -11.87 0.28 -5.65
N GLY A 223 -10.77 0.71 -5.05
CA GLY A 223 -10.46 2.12 -4.82
C GLY A 223 -10.40 2.91 -6.12
N ALA A 224 -9.68 2.39 -7.12
CA ALA A 224 -9.65 2.98 -8.45
C ALA A 224 -11.05 3.01 -9.12
N ALA A 225 -11.87 1.97 -8.92
CA ALA A 225 -13.25 1.96 -9.40
C ALA A 225 -14.14 2.97 -8.67
N PHE A 226 -13.92 3.19 -7.38
CA PHE A 226 -14.63 4.22 -6.60
C PHE A 226 -14.29 5.61 -7.14
N ASP A 227 -13.01 5.90 -7.36
CA ASP A 227 -12.55 7.19 -7.88
C ASP A 227 -13.14 7.45 -9.28
N PHE A 228 -13.16 6.44 -10.14
CA PHE A 228 -13.77 6.54 -11.46
C PHE A 228 -15.30 6.75 -11.38
N ALA A 229 -15.99 5.96 -10.57
CA ALA A 229 -17.44 6.06 -10.43
C ALA A 229 -17.86 7.41 -9.82
N GLN A 230 -17.09 7.94 -8.86
CA GLN A 230 -17.31 9.28 -8.30
C GLN A 230 -17.13 10.37 -9.36
N ALA A 231 -16.07 10.28 -10.18
CA ALA A 231 -15.84 11.24 -11.26
C ALA A 231 -16.98 11.24 -12.30
N MET A 232 -17.62 10.08 -12.51
CA MET A 232 -18.74 9.90 -13.43
C MET A 232 -20.12 10.11 -12.79
N GLY A 233 -20.19 10.38 -11.48
CA GLY A 233 -21.45 10.54 -10.74
C GLY A 233 -22.30 9.26 -10.65
N TRP A 234 -21.67 8.08 -10.70
CA TRP A 234 -22.37 6.79 -10.68
C TRP A 234 -22.53 6.26 -9.27
N LYS A 235 -23.60 5.46 -9.05
CA LYS A 235 -23.75 4.69 -7.80
C LYS A 235 -22.57 3.74 -7.61
N ASN A 236 -21.94 3.84 -6.45
CA ASN A 236 -20.77 3.06 -6.06
C ASN A 236 -20.98 2.55 -4.63
N SER A 237 -20.86 1.24 -4.44
CA SER A 237 -20.89 0.60 -3.13
C SER A 237 -20.44 -0.85 -3.29
N LEU A 238 -19.59 -1.33 -2.38
CA LEU A 238 -19.18 -2.73 -2.33
C LEU A 238 -20.25 -3.58 -1.63
N HIS A 239 -21.10 -2.97 -0.80
CA HIS A 239 -22.25 -3.62 -0.19
C HIS A 239 -23.43 -3.82 -1.16
N ALA A 240 -23.50 -3.03 -2.23
CA ALA A 240 -24.52 -3.23 -3.27
C ALA A 240 -24.23 -4.52 -4.05
N LYS A 241 -25.27 -5.33 -4.32
CA LYS A 241 -25.09 -6.53 -5.17
C LYS A 241 -24.60 -6.11 -6.57
N PRO A 242 -23.88 -6.97 -7.31
CA PRO A 242 -23.45 -6.66 -8.68
C PRO A 242 -24.58 -6.20 -9.62
N ARG A 243 -25.81 -6.68 -9.40
CA ARG A 243 -27.00 -6.25 -10.15
C ARG A 243 -27.49 -4.84 -9.80
N GLN A 244 -27.15 -4.31 -8.62
CA GLN A 244 -27.55 -3.00 -8.11
C GLN A 244 -26.55 -1.90 -8.51
N ALA A 245 -25.28 -2.25 -8.72
CA ALA A 245 -24.23 -1.33 -9.18
C ALA A 245 -23.40 -1.92 -10.34
N PRO A 246 -24.02 -2.33 -11.47
CA PRO A 246 -23.33 -3.08 -12.52
C PRO A 246 -22.15 -2.33 -13.14
N LYS A 247 -22.28 -1.00 -13.29
CA LYS A 247 -21.21 -0.15 -13.83
C LYS A 247 -19.97 -0.15 -12.94
N PHE A 248 -20.15 -0.17 -11.61
CA PHE A 248 -19.04 -0.19 -10.66
C PHE A 248 -18.24 -1.49 -10.75
N TYR A 249 -18.92 -2.64 -10.77
CA TYR A 249 -18.25 -3.94 -10.92
C TYR A 249 -17.61 -4.15 -12.30
N ILE A 250 -18.20 -3.58 -13.37
CA ILE A 250 -17.56 -3.58 -14.70
C ILE A 250 -16.24 -2.80 -14.66
N VAL A 251 -16.21 -1.64 -14.01
CA VAL A 251 -15.01 -0.82 -13.89
C VAL A 251 -13.92 -1.56 -13.10
N ILE A 252 -14.28 -2.25 -12.00
CA ILE A 252 -13.34 -3.12 -11.27
C ILE A 252 -12.75 -4.15 -12.24
N GLY A 253 -13.59 -4.86 -13.00
CA GLY A 253 -13.14 -5.85 -13.97
C GLY A 253 -12.19 -5.27 -15.03
N ILE A 254 -12.50 -4.09 -15.57
CA ILE A 254 -11.63 -3.41 -16.53
C ILE A 254 -10.28 -3.06 -15.89
N ILE A 255 -10.27 -2.50 -14.69
CA ILE A 255 -9.03 -2.15 -13.97
C ILE A 255 -8.19 -3.40 -13.71
N THR A 256 -8.81 -4.50 -13.26
CA THR A 256 -8.13 -5.78 -13.07
C THR A 256 -7.55 -6.31 -14.39
N LEU A 257 -8.29 -6.22 -15.50
CA LEU A 257 -7.79 -6.63 -16.82
C LEU A 257 -6.62 -5.76 -17.30
N VAL A 258 -6.66 -4.45 -17.05
CA VAL A 258 -5.53 -3.56 -17.34
C VAL A 258 -4.32 -3.93 -16.49
N ALA A 259 -4.50 -4.16 -15.19
CA ALA A 259 -3.42 -4.57 -14.29
C ALA A 259 -2.79 -5.92 -14.70
N VAL A 260 -3.62 -6.89 -15.13
CA VAL A 260 -3.18 -8.15 -15.72
C VAL A 260 -2.42 -7.91 -17.02
N GLY A 261 -2.99 -7.10 -17.92
CA GLY A 261 -2.40 -6.76 -19.22
C GLY A 261 -1.03 -6.11 -19.10
N LEU A 262 -0.83 -5.26 -18.08
CA LEU A 262 0.46 -4.67 -17.79
C LEU A 262 1.54 -5.74 -17.58
N ASN A 263 1.24 -6.83 -16.87
CA ASN A 263 2.21 -7.91 -16.61
C ASN A 263 2.67 -8.66 -17.88
N PHE A 264 1.99 -8.50 -19.03
CA PHE A 264 2.42 -9.09 -20.30
C PHE A 264 3.54 -8.32 -20.99
N PHE A 265 3.86 -7.10 -20.53
CA PHE A 265 4.99 -6.32 -21.06
C PHE A 265 6.36 -6.82 -20.56
N GLY A 266 6.39 -7.89 -19.77
CA GLY A 266 7.64 -8.53 -19.34
C GLY A 266 8.51 -7.69 -18.40
N PHE A 267 7.92 -6.69 -17.73
CA PHE A 267 8.65 -5.93 -16.72
C PHE A 267 8.97 -6.80 -15.51
N ASN A 268 10.07 -6.48 -14.84
CA ASN A 268 10.46 -7.14 -13.60
C ASN A 268 9.47 -6.74 -12.48
N PRO A 269 8.75 -7.69 -11.85
CA PRO A 269 7.77 -7.37 -10.81
C PRO A 269 8.38 -6.69 -9.58
N MET A 270 9.60 -7.06 -9.19
CA MET A 270 10.29 -6.46 -8.04
C MET A 270 10.63 -5.00 -8.31
N LYS A 271 11.13 -4.69 -9.52
CA LYS A 271 11.37 -3.29 -9.93
C LYS A 271 10.06 -2.52 -10.09
N ALA A 272 9.00 -3.18 -10.58
CA ALA A 272 7.68 -2.57 -10.71
C ALA A 272 7.08 -2.17 -9.36
N LEU A 273 7.28 -2.96 -8.29
CA LEU A 273 6.87 -2.61 -6.92
C LEU A 273 7.59 -1.34 -6.42
N VAL A 274 8.88 -1.19 -6.71
CA VAL A 274 9.62 0.02 -6.32
C VAL A 274 9.12 1.23 -7.12
N TRP A 275 8.98 1.08 -8.43
CA TRP A 275 8.49 2.15 -9.31
C TRP A 275 7.06 2.57 -9.01
N SER A 276 6.16 1.63 -8.68
CA SER A 276 4.80 1.95 -8.26
C SER A 276 4.80 2.78 -6.98
N GLY A 277 5.68 2.44 -6.02
CA GLY A 277 5.91 3.24 -4.82
C GLY A 277 6.41 4.65 -5.15
N VAL A 278 7.36 4.81 -6.07
CA VAL A 278 7.85 6.13 -6.50
C VAL A 278 6.72 6.98 -7.10
N VAL A 279 5.93 6.39 -8.02
CA VAL A 279 4.78 7.08 -8.65
C VAL A 279 3.75 7.56 -7.62
N GLN A 280 3.48 6.73 -6.60
CA GLN A 280 2.62 7.13 -5.48
C GLN A 280 3.27 8.21 -4.62
N GLY A 281 4.59 8.14 -4.40
CA GLY A 281 5.34 9.14 -3.66
C GLY A 281 5.20 10.53 -4.29
N PHE A 282 5.25 10.62 -5.63
CA PHE A 282 4.98 11.87 -6.35
C PHE A 282 3.53 12.37 -6.22
N SER A 283 2.58 11.45 -6.09
CA SER A 283 1.16 11.79 -5.92
C SER A 283 0.83 12.25 -4.49
N THR A 284 1.68 11.91 -3.51
CA THR A 284 1.44 12.14 -2.08
C THR A 284 1.40 13.64 -1.70
N PRO A 285 2.40 14.49 -2.04
CA PRO A 285 2.39 15.89 -1.60
C PRO A 285 1.17 16.70 -2.04
N PRO A 286 0.73 16.67 -3.32
CA PRO A 286 -0.45 17.41 -3.74
C PRO A 286 -1.71 16.96 -2.99
N LEU A 287 -1.86 15.66 -2.73
CA LEU A 287 -3.00 15.11 -1.99
C LEU A 287 -2.99 15.55 -0.54
N LEU A 288 -1.82 15.47 0.13
CA LEU A 288 -1.66 15.88 1.52
C LEU A 288 -1.95 17.38 1.70
N LEU A 289 -1.49 18.20 0.75
CA LEU A 289 -1.82 19.62 0.71
C LEU A 289 -3.32 19.87 0.56
N LEU A 290 -3.99 19.17 -0.37
CA LEU A 290 -5.44 19.28 -0.56
C LEU A 290 -6.21 18.90 0.71
N ILE A 291 -5.79 17.84 1.40
CA ILE A 291 -6.40 17.40 2.66
C ILE A 291 -6.19 18.43 3.75
N LEU A 292 -4.99 19.01 3.88
CA LEU A 292 -4.76 20.10 4.83
C LEU A 292 -5.65 21.30 4.54
N ILE A 293 -5.82 21.67 3.27
CA ILE A 293 -6.73 22.76 2.89
C ILE A 293 -8.18 22.41 3.25
N MET A 294 -8.65 21.19 2.93
CA MET A 294 -10.02 20.74 3.21
C MET A 294 -10.30 20.64 4.71
N THR A 295 -9.38 20.06 5.48
CA THR A 295 -9.52 19.88 6.93
C THR A 295 -9.40 21.17 7.74
N ASN A 296 -8.93 22.26 7.11
CA ASN A 296 -8.98 23.61 7.67
C ASN A 296 -10.20 24.42 7.20
N ASN A 297 -10.97 23.93 6.23
CA ASN A 297 -12.11 24.65 5.70
C ASN A 297 -13.34 24.46 6.61
N ARG A 298 -13.71 25.51 7.35
CA ARG A 298 -14.90 25.51 8.23
C ARG A 298 -16.21 25.23 7.50
N LYS A 299 -16.31 25.51 6.19
CA LYS A 299 -17.52 25.16 5.41
C LYS A 299 -17.70 23.64 5.25
N ILE A 300 -16.60 22.88 5.31
CA ILE A 300 -16.58 21.42 5.18
C ILE A 300 -16.57 20.78 6.58
N MET A 301 -15.69 21.25 7.46
CA MET A 301 -15.42 20.62 8.77
C MET A 301 -16.22 21.20 9.93
N GLY A 302 -16.93 22.31 9.75
CA GLY A 302 -17.60 23.03 10.82
C GLY A 302 -16.62 23.44 11.92
N ASP A 303 -16.89 23.01 13.15
CA ASP A 303 -16.07 23.30 14.33
C ASP A 303 -14.91 22.32 14.54
N LYS A 304 -14.83 21.25 13.74
CA LYS A 304 -13.80 20.19 13.85
C LYS A 304 -12.60 20.43 12.92
N VAL A 305 -12.19 21.69 12.74
CA VAL A 305 -10.99 22.03 11.98
C VAL A 305 -9.71 21.58 12.69
N ASN A 306 -8.62 21.43 11.93
CA ASN A 306 -7.31 21.06 12.48
C ASN A 306 -6.83 22.02 13.57
N SER A 307 -6.17 21.45 14.57
CA SER A 307 -5.39 22.22 15.55
C SER A 307 -4.13 22.80 14.90
N ILE A 308 -3.56 23.84 15.53
CA ILE A 308 -2.28 24.43 15.12
C ILE A 308 -1.17 23.36 15.06
N SER A 309 -1.10 22.46 16.05
CA SER A 309 -0.14 21.36 16.07
C SER A 309 -0.29 20.41 14.88
N THR A 310 -1.53 20.09 14.50
CA THR A 310 -1.81 19.22 13.34
C THR A 310 -1.40 19.90 12.05
N ASN A 311 -1.64 21.21 11.94
CA ASN A 311 -1.23 22.00 10.77
C ASN A 311 0.29 22.13 10.63
N ILE A 312 1.00 22.34 11.73
CA ILE A 312 2.47 22.39 11.71
C ILE A 312 3.05 21.04 11.28
N LEU A 313 2.61 19.94 11.91
CA LEU A 313 3.07 18.60 11.56
C LEU A 313 2.74 18.24 10.11
N GLY A 314 1.50 18.49 9.68
CA GLY A 314 1.08 18.25 8.31
C GLY A 314 1.83 19.11 7.29
N GLY A 315 2.04 20.39 7.60
CA GLY A 315 2.78 21.32 6.74
C GLY A 315 4.24 20.91 6.58
N VAL A 316 4.94 20.61 7.68
CA VAL A 316 6.33 20.12 7.66
C VAL A 316 6.43 18.81 6.87
N THR A 317 5.51 17.88 7.10
CA THR A 317 5.47 16.61 6.36
C THR A 317 5.28 16.87 4.86
N THR A 318 4.32 17.71 4.48
CA THR A 318 4.06 18.06 3.08
C THR A 318 5.30 18.68 2.43
N LEU A 319 5.94 19.63 3.10
CA LEU A 319 7.16 20.28 2.60
C LEU A 319 8.32 19.29 2.45
N ALA A 320 8.52 18.40 3.42
CA ALA A 320 9.60 17.41 3.37
C ALA A 320 9.42 16.44 2.20
N ILE A 321 8.21 15.93 1.97
CA ILE A 321 7.93 15.02 0.85
C ILE A 321 8.03 15.75 -0.49
N PHE A 322 7.56 17.01 -0.55
CA PHE A 322 7.69 17.83 -1.75
C PHE A 322 9.17 18.08 -2.08
N ALA A 323 10.00 18.39 -1.08
CA ALA A 323 11.44 18.56 -1.24
C ALA A 323 12.13 17.27 -1.70
N ALA A 324 11.79 16.12 -1.13
CA ALA A 324 12.33 14.82 -1.55
C ALA A 324 11.95 14.48 -3.00
N SER A 325 10.69 14.70 -3.37
CA SER A 325 10.19 14.46 -4.72
C SER A 325 10.81 15.41 -5.74
N ALA A 326 10.91 16.70 -5.42
CA ALA A 326 11.56 17.70 -6.26
C ALA A 326 13.06 17.42 -6.42
N GLY A 327 13.74 17.02 -5.34
CA GLY A 327 15.13 16.59 -5.37
C GLY A 327 15.35 15.37 -6.27
N LEU A 328 14.46 14.38 -6.22
CA LEU A 328 14.51 13.22 -7.12
C LEU A 328 14.38 13.64 -8.58
N VAL A 329 13.43 14.53 -8.91
CA VAL A 329 13.28 15.05 -10.28
C VAL A 329 14.52 15.82 -10.71
N ALA A 330 15.06 16.69 -9.85
CA ALA A 330 16.28 17.44 -10.15
C ALA A 330 17.47 16.50 -10.41
N SER A 331 17.58 15.41 -9.64
CA SER A 331 18.63 14.39 -9.84
C SER A 331 18.52 13.60 -11.14
N TRP A 332 17.42 13.72 -11.90
CA TRP A 332 17.31 13.12 -13.23
C TRP A 332 17.87 14.02 -14.33
N PHE A 333 18.04 15.31 -14.06
CA PHE A 333 18.56 16.30 -15.01
C PHE A 333 20.02 16.72 -14.73
N LEU A 334 20.57 16.30 -13.60
CA LEU A 334 21.98 16.46 -13.20
C LEU A 334 22.76 15.19 -13.54
#